data_AF-A0A1H1AWE1-F1
#
_entry.id   AF-A0A1H1AWE1-F1
#
_cell.length_a   1.000
_cell.length_b   1.000
_cell.length_c   1.000
_cell.angle_alpha   90.00
_cell.angle_beta   90.00
_cell.angle_gamma   90.00
#
_symmetry.space_group_name_H-M   'P 1'
#
loop_
_entity.id
_entity.type
_entity.pdbx_description
1 polymer ?
#
loop_
_entity_poly.entity_id
_entity_poly.type
_entity_poly.pdbx_seq_one_letter_code
_entity_poly.pdbx_strand_id
1 'polypeptide(L)'
;MHVRVFPVMPTRPCKLCFALQDGSVFADFDTDESGQLYLVRISFDGYGCCYPEWSNTPVKMSFSDSHNLVRLTEADDLDHPDVANILSSYFVECGEAVWVDALQEHSLI
;
A
#
# COMPACT_ATOMS: atom_id res chain seq x y z
N MET A 1 -7.70 -2.13 -10.11
CA MET A 1 -6.90 -1.09 -9.43
C MET A 1 -5.79 -0.67 -10.37
N HIS A 2 -5.67 0.62 -10.72
CA HIS A 2 -4.52 1.12 -11.47
C HIS A 2 -3.43 1.54 -10.48
N VAL A 3 -2.21 1.02 -10.67
CA VAL A 3 -1.10 1.16 -9.71
C VAL A 3 0.12 1.69 -10.45
N ARG A 4 0.77 2.71 -9.89
CA ARG A 4 2.02 3.25 -10.41
C ARG A 4 3.00 3.51 -9.28
N VAL A 5 4.29 3.29 -9.52
CA VAL A 5 5.33 3.78 -8.60
C VAL A 5 5.31 5.30 -8.59
N PHE A 6 5.32 5.88 -7.41
CA PHE A 6 5.56 7.30 -7.20
C PHE A 6 6.97 7.49 -6.61
N PRO A 7 7.70 8.55 -6.98
CA PRO A 7 9.02 8.80 -6.43
C PRO A 7 8.98 8.95 -4.90
N VAL A 8 9.86 8.24 -4.20
CA VAL A 8 10.05 8.41 -2.75
C VAL A 8 10.53 9.83 -2.49
N MET A 9 9.97 10.48 -1.46
CA MET A 9 10.31 11.86 -1.11
C MET A 9 11.12 11.92 0.18
N PRO A 10 12.16 12.76 0.27
CA PRO A 10 13.02 12.84 1.47
C PRO A 10 12.26 13.20 2.76
N THR A 11 11.17 13.95 2.67
CA THR A 11 10.36 14.37 3.82
C THR A 11 9.38 13.30 4.31
N ARG A 12 9.25 12.19 3.58
CA ARG A 12 8.37 11.05 3.88
C ARG A 12 9.04 9.75 3.42
N PRO A 13 10.08 9.30 4.15
CA PRO A 13 10.82 8.10 3.78
C PRO A 13 9.90 6.88 3.81
N CYS A 14 10.04 6.03 2.79
CA CYS A 14 9.41 4.73 2.66
C CYS A 14 10.23 3.89 1.68
N LYS A 15 9.98 2.58 1.66
CA LYS A 15 10.64 1.68 0.70
C LYS A 15 9.96 1.73 -0.66
N LEU A 16 8.63 1.73 -0.68
CA LEU A 16 7.80 1.82 -1.87
C LEU A 16 6.73 2.88 -1.67
N CYS A 17 6.49 3.69 -2.68
CA CYS A 17 5.38 4.64 -2.71
C CYS A 17 4.57 4.36 -3.96
N PHE A 18 3.28 4.09 -3.80
CA PHE A 18 2.36 3.85 -4.90
C PHE A 18 1.35 4.98 -5.02
N ALA A 19 1.12 5.41 -6.26
CA ALA A 19 -0.06 6.17 -6.64
C ALA A 19 -1.10 5.20 -7.21
N LEU A 20 -2.22 5.05 -6.51
CA LEU A 20 -3.34 4.19 -6.90
C LEU A 20 -4.46 5.06 -7.47
N GLN A 21 -5.33 4.46 -8.29
CA GLN A 21 -6.56 5.09 -8.80
C GLN A 21 -6.28 6.49 -9.38
N ASP A 22 -5.35 6.52 -10.33
CA ASP A 22 -4.90 7.72 -11.03
C ASP A 22 -4.33 8.84 -10.14
N GLY A 23 -3.90 8.50 -8.93
CA GLY A 23 -3.32 9.44 -7.96
C GLY A 23 -4.34 10.03 -6.98
N SER A 24 -5.55 9.49 -6.93
CA SER A 24 -6.52 9.82 -5.87
C SER A 24 -6.20 9.15 -4.54
N VAL A 25 -5.32 8.13 -4.55
CA VAL A 25 -4.81 7.46 -3.35
C VAL A 25 -3.30 7.30 -3.45
N PHE A 26 -2.59 7.58 -2.35
CA PHE A 26 -1.17 7.30 -2.21
C PHE A 26 -0.92 6.34 -1.04
N ALA A 27 -0.18 5.27 -1.27
CA ALA A 27 0.16 4.27 -0.26
C ALA A 27 1.68 4.12 -0.15
N ASP A 28 2.21 4.41 1.03
CA ASP A 28 3.63 4.29 1.37
C ASP A 28 3.84 3.02 2.19
N PHE A 29 4.74 2.16 1.73
CA PHE A 29 5.12 0.92 2.39
C PHE A 29 6.58 0.96 2.81
N ASP A 30 6.87 0.36 3.96
CA ASP A 30 8.23 0.05 4.39
C ASP A 30 8.36 -1.46 4.66
N THR A 31 9.57 -1.92 4.92
CA THR A 31 9.89 -3.32 5.15
C THR A 31 10.40 -3.53 6.56
N ASP A 32 9.95 -4.60 7.21
CA ASP A 32 10.55 -5.01 8.47
C ASP A 32 11.88 -5.77 8.26
N GLU A 33 12.50 -6.21 9.36
CA GLU A 33 13.77 -6.96 9.32
C GLU A 33 13.67 -8.30 8.57
N SER A 34 12.47 -8.84 8.40
CA SER A 34 12.19 -10.07 7.65
C SER A 34 11.85 -9.80 6.18
N GLY A 35 11.83 -8.53 5.75
CA GLY A 35 11.47 -8.11 4.41
C GLY A 35 9.97 -8.11 4.12
N GLN A 36 9.13 -8.23 5.15
CA GLN A 36 7.68 -8.12 4.98
C GLN A 36 7.28 -6.65 4.85
N LEU A 37 6.46 -6.35 3.84
CA LEU A 37 5.94 -5.01 3.62
C LEU A 37 4.86 -4.69 4.67
N TYR A 38 4.82 -3.45 5.12
CA TYR A 38 3.73 -2.92 5.92
C TYR A 38 3.43 -1.47 5.54
N LEU A 39 2.19 -1.06 5.71
CA LEU A 39 1.69 0.26 5.35
C LEU A 39 2.06 1.29 6.42
N VAL A 40 2.93 2.22 6.02
CA VAL A 40 3.36 3.38 6.83
C VAL A 40 2.28 4.45 6.79
N ARG A 41 1.81 4.76 5.58
CA ARG A 41 0.84 5.81 5.33
C ARG A 41 -0.03 5.45 4.16
N ILE A 42 -1.31 5.78 4.25
CA ILE A 42 -2.20 5.86 3.10
C ILE A 42 -2.96 7.18 3.13
N SER A 43 -3.11 7.84 1.98
CA SER A 43 -3.90 9.06 1.87
C SER A 43 -4.90 8.96 0.76
N PHE A 44 -6.11 9.46 0.99
CA PHE A 44 -7.22 9.45 0.04
C PHE A 44 -7.70 10.88 -0.21
N ASP A 45 -7.99 11.21 -1.47
CA ASP A 45 -8.74 12.42 -1.81
C ASP A 45 -10.09 12.42 -1.09
N GLY A 46 -10.47 13.56 -0.51
CA GLY A 46 -11.73 13.69 0.23
C GLY A 46 -11.69 13.24 1.71
N TYR A 47 -10.67 12.48 2.12
CA TYR A 47 -10.53 12.03 3.52
C TYR A 47 -9.29 12.58 4.24
N GLY A 48 -8.11 12.53 3.57
CA GLY A 48 -6.82 12.91 4.17
C GLY A 48 -5.89 11.72 4.40
N CYS A 49 -4.97 11.84 5.37
CA CYS A 49 -3.94 10.84 5.64
C CYS A 49 -4.28 9.95 6.85
N CYS A 50 -4.09 8.65 6.67
CA CYS A 50 -4.09 7.63 7.70
C CYS A 50 -2.67 7.08 7.89
N TYR A 51 -2.29 6.76 9.13
CA TYR A 51 -0.95 6.28 9.50
C TYR A 51 -1.06 4.95 10.29
N PRO A 52 -1.31 3.82 9.61
CA PRO A 52 -1.54 2.53 10.26
C PRO A 52 -0.35 2.05 11.09
N GLU A 53 0.87 2.47 10.75
CA GLU A 53 2.08 2.17 11.52
C GLU A 53 2.06 2.73 12.95
N TRP A 54 1.22 3.73 13.25
CA TRP A 54 1.10 4.27 14.62
C TRP A 54 0.33 3.32 15.54
N SER A 55 -0.27 2.26 15.01
CA SER A 55 -0.76 1.16 15.82
C SER A 55 0.41 0.40 16.48
N ASN A 56 0.21 -0.12 17.69
CA ASN A 56 1.25 -0.86 18.42
C ASN A 56 1.78 -2.09 17.66
N THR A 57 1.03 -2.58 16.67
CA THR A 57 1.38 -3.72 15.82
C THR A 57 0.91 -3.45 14.39
N PRO A 58 1.78 -2.91 13.51
CA PRO A 58 1.43 -2.70 12.11
C PRO A 58 1.02 -4.01 11.44
N VAL A 59 -0.04 -3.98 10.63
CA VAL A 59 -0.45 -5.14 9.84
C VAL A 59 0.60 -5.39 8.76
N LYS A 60 1.20 -6.58 8.77
CA LYS A 60 2.26 -6.97 7.84
C LYS A 60 1.67 -7.80 6.71
N MET A 61 2.04 -7.46 5.48
CA MET A 61 1.76 -8.28 4.31
C MET A 61 2.48 -9.63 4.45
N SER A 62 1.88 -10.69 3.91
CA SER A 62 2.52 -12.01 3.92
C SER A 62 3.90 -11.95 3.26
N PHE A 63 4.83 -12.83 3.67
CA PHE A 63 6.17 -12.86 3.08
C PHE A 63 6.14 -13.11 1.57
N SER A 64 5.26 -14.02 1.11
CA SER A 64 5.10 -14.33 -0.31
C SER A 64 4.58 -13.14 -1.11
N ASP A 65 3.57 -12.45 -0.59
CA ASP A 65 2.98 -11.31 -1.28
C ASP A 65 3.92 -10.10 -1.27
N SER A 66 4.62 -9.88 -0.15
CA SER A 66 5.65 -8.85 -0.04
C SER A 66 6.74 -9.06 -1.09
N HIS A 67 7.26 -10.29 -1.17
CA HIS A 67 8.30 -10.62 -2.12
C HIS A 67 7.81 -10.50 -3.57
N ASN A 68 6.59 -10.97 -3.86
CA ASN A 68 6.01 -10.88 -5.21
C ASN A 68 5.78 -9.43 -5.62
N LEU A 69 5.25 -8.59 -4.73
CA LEU A 69 4.98 -7.19 -4.99
C LEU A 69 6.27 -6.39 -5.23
N VAL A 70 7.32 -6.61 -4.42
CA VAL A 70 8.65 -6.03 -4.65
C VAL A 70 9.18 -6.46 -6.02
N ARG A 71 9.15 -7.76 -6.32
CA ARG A 71 9.65 -8.30 -7.60
C ARG A 71 8.92 -7.69 -8.81
N LEU A 72 7.59 -7.58 -8.75
CA LEU A 72 6.78 -6.99 -9.83
C LEU A 72 7.06 -5.49 -9.96
N THR A 73 7.28 -4.80 -8.85
CA THR A 73 7.65 -3.38 -8.85
C THR A 73 9.03 -3.15 -9.48
N GLU A 74 10.03 -3.96 -9.11
CA GLU A 74 11.38 -3.88 -9.67
C GLU A 74 11.42 -4.24 -11.18
N ALA A 75 10.48 -5.06 -11.63
CA ALA A 75 10.31 -5.43 -13.03
C ALA A 75 9.47 -4.42 -13.84
N ASP A 76 8.93 -3.36 -13.19
CA ASP A 76 7.99 -2.41 -13.79
C ASP A 76 6.71 -3.07 -14.36
N ASP A 77 6.28 -4.19 -13.75
CA ASP A 77 5.13 -5.00 -14.16
C ASP A 77 3.93 -4.78 -13.21
N LEU A 78 3.54 -3.52 -13.03
CA LEU A 78 2.47 -3.12 -12.10
C LEU A 78 1.06 -3.37 -12.63
N ASP A 79 0.92 -3.62 -13.93
CA ASP A 79 -0.35 -4.03 -14.55
C ASP A 79 -0.63 -5.53 -14.37
N HIS A 80 0.30 -6.29 -13.78
CA HIS A 80 0.11 -7.70 -13.49
C HIS A 80 -1.08 -7.89 -12.52
N PRO A 81 -2.05 -8.80 -12.81
CA PRO A 81 -3.25 -8.98 -12.00
C PRO A 81 -2.99 -9.23 -10.51
N ASP A 82 -1.88 -9.91 -10.20
CA ASP A 82 -1.48 -10.17 -8.80
C ASP A 82 -1.25 -8.88 -7.99
N VAL A 83 -0.78 -7.78 -8.61
CA VAL A 83 -0.53 -6.53 -7.88
C VAL A 83 -1.82 -6.01 -7.24
N ALA A 84 -2.90 -5.94 -8.04
CA ALA A 84 -4.20 -5.52 -7.55
C ALA A 84 -4.73 -6.49 -6.48
N ASN A 85 -4.61 -7.80 -6.71
CA ASN A 85 -5.09 -8.82 -5.75
C ASN A 85 -4.35 -8.75 -4.42
N ILE A 86 -3.03 -8.59 -4.44
CA ILE A 86 -2.18 -8.46 -3.26
C ILE A 86 -2.58 -7.22 -2.47
N LEU A 87 -2.65 -6.06 -3.12
CA LEU A 87 -2.98 -4.80 -2.45
C LEU A 87 -4.39 -4.80 -1.88
N SER A 88 -5.39 -5.25 -2.64
CA SER A 88 -6.77 -5.35 -2.16
C SER A 88 -6.91 -6.30 -0.96
N SER A 89 -6.30 -7.49 -1.04
CA SER A 89 -6.32 -8.46 0.08
C SER A 89 -5.67 -7.86 1.32
N TYR A 90 -4.53 -7.21 1.15
CA TYR A 90 -3.82 -6.55 2.25
C TYR A 90 -4.63 -5.40 2.86
N PHE A 91 -5.32 -4.58 2.05
CA PHE A 91 -6.19 -3.52 2.59
C PHE A 91 -7.39 -4.07 3.37
N VAL A 92 -7.93 -5.22 2.98
CA VAL A 92 -8.94 -5.93 3.78
C VAL A 92 -8.36 -6.39 5.12
N GLU A 93 -7.13 -6.93 5.12
CA GLU A 93 -6.44 -7.35 6.35
C GLU A 93 -6.11 -6.18 7.29
N CYS A 94 -5.86 -4.98 6.76
CA CYS A 94 -5.67 -3.78 7.58
C CYS A 94 -6.89 -3.46 8.45
N GLY A 95 -8.10 -3.86 8.03
CA GLY A 95 -9.33 -3.68 8.80
C GLY A 95 -9.52 -2.25 9.29
N GLU A 96 -9.79 -2.08 10.59
CA GLU A 96 -10.00 -0.77 11.23
C GLU A 96 -8.74 0.11 11.31
N ALA A 97 -7.55 -0.42 10.96
CA ALA A 97 -6.35 0.39 10.88
C ALA A 97 -6.37 1.39 9.71
N VAL A 98 -7.28 1.21 8.75
CA VAL A 98 -7.53 2.11 7.62
C VAL A 98 -9.03 2.45 7.57
N TRP A 99 -9.37 3.60 6.98
CA TRP A 99 -10.77 3.98 6.75
C TRP A 99 -11.42 3.08 5.69
N VAL A 100 -12.24 2.12 6.14
CA VAL A 100 -12.91 1.14 5.29
C VAL A 100 -13.83 1.79 4.26
N ASP A 101 -14.50 2.88 4.62
CA ASP A 101 -15.34 3.67 3.72
C ASP A 101 -14.52 4.32 2.60
N ALA A 102 -13.34 4.87 2.93
CA ALA A 102 -12.42 5.41 1.92
C ALA A 102 -11.88 4.31 0.98
N LEU A 103 -11.56 3.12 1.50
CA LEU A 103 -11.14 1.98 0.68
C LEU A 103 -12.25 1.57 -0.32
N GLN A 104 -13.51 1.56 0.11
CA GLN A 104 -14.66 1.25 -0.74
C GLN A 104 -14.93 2.35 -1.78
N GLU A 105 -14.94 3.62 -1.37
CA GLU A 105 -15.20 4.76 -2.27
C GLU A 105 -14.17 4.83 -3.41
N HIS A 106 -12.90 4.55 -3.10
CA HIS A 106 -11.82 4.48 -4.10
C HIS A 106 -11.69 3.10 -4.77
N SER A 107 -12.64 2.17 -4.58
CA SER A 107 -12.65 0.85 -5.22
C SER A 107 -11.34 0.06 -5.02
N LEU A 108 -10.80 0.11 -3.81
CA LEU A 108 -9.60 -0.64 -3.41
C LEU A 108 -9.95 -1.98 -2.75
N ILE A 109 -11.18 -2.11 -2.24
CA ILE A 109 -11.77 -3.34 -1.70
C ILE A 109 -13.21 -3.50 -2.19
#